data_AF-A0A2M6VGV7-F1
#
_entry.id   AF-A0A2M6VGV7-F1
#
_cell.length_a   1.000
_cell.length_b   1.000
_cell.length_c   1.000
_cell.angle_alpha   90.00
_cell.angle_beta   90.00
_cell.angle_gamma   90.00
#
_symmetry.space_group_name_H-M   'P 1'
#
loop_
_entity.id
_entity.type
_entity.pdbx_description
1 polymer ?
#
loop_
_entity_poly.entity_id
_entity_poly.type
_entity_poly.pdbx_seq_one_letter_code
_entity_poly.pdbx_strand_id
1 'polypeptide(L)'
;MRIAILGAPQTGKTQLALAFTAYFTARQINWVVVDAPSPEQLAPNDIVLLCGLDLTSAASVTEHRTDEVLRQVLAIQQTQFQVVYGQGAERFTNGLYAAALRAQTMGFEALAAHMRQTQPVRWTGACENCADADCEHQLFSQLLAKK
;
A
#
# COMPACT_ATOMS: atom_id res chain seq x y z
N MET A 1 -3.89 -1.47 -18.87
CA MET A 1 -3.69 -1.94 -17.48
C MET A 1 -4.39 -1.00 -16.52
N ARG A 2 -4.86 -1.52 -15.39
CA ARG A 2 -5.74 -0.76 -14.50
C ARG A 2 -5.31 -0.93 -13.04
N ILE A 3 -5.27 0.18 -12.30
CA ILE A 3 -5.15 0.20 -10.84
C ILE A 3 -6.52 0.52 -10.26
N ALA A 4 -7.04 -0.35 -9.41
CA ALA A 4 -8.23 -0.10 -8.62
C ALA A 4 -7.81 0.31 -7.21
N ILE A 5 -8.26 1.49 -6.76
CA ILE A 5 -7.99 1.98 -5.41
C ILE A 5 -9.28 1.95 -4.62
N LEU A 6 -9.32 1.10 -3.60
CA LEU A 6 -10.44 0.87 -2.71
C LEU A 6 -10.14 1.45 -1.33
N GLY A 7 -11.17 1.60 -0.51
CA GLY A 7 -11.03 2.02 0.88
C GLY A 7 -12.36 2.45 1.47
N ALA A 8 -12.44 2.42 2.79
CA ALA A 8 -13.55 3.02 3.52
C ALA A 8 -13.62 4.55 3.29
N PRO A 9 -14.72 5.23 3.64
CA PRO A 9 -14.76 6.69 3.68
C PRO A 9 -13.56 7.27 4.44
N GLN A 10 -13.11 8.47 4.06
CA GLN A 10 -12.03 9.20 4.75
C GLN A 10 -10.63 8.54 4.78
N THR A 11 -10.43 7.39 4.13
CA THR A 11 -9.11 6.72 4.00
C THR A 11 -8.15 7.36 2.98
N GLY A 12 -8.55 8.46 2.33
CA GLY A 12 -7.74 9.16 1.33
C GLY A 12 -7.68 8.46 -0.04
N LYS A 13 -8.50 7.43 -0.29
CA LYS A 13 -8.54 6.66 -1.56
C LYS A 13 -8.65 7.53 -2.82
N THR A 14 -9.49 8.56 -2.80
CA THR A 14 -9.67 9.50 -3.91
C THR A 14 -8.43 10.36 -4.14
N GLN A 15 -7.82 10.86 -3.06
CA GLN A 15 -6.57 11.63 -3.15
C GLN A 15 -5.43 10.78 -3.70
N LEU A 16 -5.37 9.51 -3.30
CA LEU A 16 -4.40 8.55 -3.82
C LEU A 16 -4.64 8.29 -5.31
N ALA A 17 -5.89 8.08 -5.73
CA ALA A 17 -6.23 7.88 -7.14
C ALA A 17 -5.84 9.08 -8.03
N LEU A 18 -6.10 10.30 -7.55
CA LEU A 18 -5.67 11.51 -8.24
C LEU A 18 -4.15 11.61 -8.33
N ALA A 19 -3.41 11.30 -7.27
CA ALA A 19 -1.95 11.31 -7.26
C ALA A 19 -1.35 10.29 -8.26
N PHE A 20 -1.90 9.07 -8.32
CA PHE A 20 -1.52 8.07 -9.31
C PHE A 20 -1.82 8.54 -10.74
N THR A 21 -2.99 9.12 -10.96
CA THR A 21 -3.40 9.63 -12.29
C THR A 21 -2.45 10.71 -12.76
N ALA A 22 -2.14 11.68 -11.90
CA ALA A 22 -1.18 12.73 -12.19
C ALA A 22 0.22 12.16 -12.48
N TYR A 23 0.68 11.18 -11.70
CA TYR A 23 1.98 10.54 -11.87
C TYR A 23 2.14 9.85 -13.23
N PHE A 24 1.13 9.08 -13.66
CA PHE A 24 1.16 8.38 -14.94
C PHE A 24 0.99 9.33 -16.12
N THR A 25 0.11 10.33 -16.00
CA THR A 25 -0.11 11.34 -17.03
C THR A 25 1.17 12.12 -17.31
N ALA A 26 1.86 12.58 -16.27
CA ALA A 26 3.12 13.32 -16.39
C ALA A 26 4.25 12.51 -17.06
N ARG A 27 4.17 11.17 -17.02
CA ARG A 27 5.15 10.25 -17.60
C ARG A 27 4.67 9.60 -18.90
N GLN A 28 3.51 10.02 -19.41
CA GLN A 28 2.89 9.45 -20.61
C GLN A 28 2.69 7.93 -20.53
N ILE A 29 2.41 7.43 -19.33
CA ILE A 29 2.14 6.02 -19.07
C ILE A 29 0.63 5.78 -19.27
N ASN A 30 0.26 4.89 -20.19
CA ASN A 30 -1.14 4.60 -20.53
C ASN A 30 -1.80 3.66 -19.48
N TRP A 31 -2.05 4.22 -18.29
CA TRP A 31 -2.60 3.50 -17.14
C TRP A 31 -3.92 4.10 -16.69
N VAL A 32 -4.93 3.25 -16.53
CA VAL A 32 -6.24 3.65 -16.03
C VAL A 32 -6.24 3.50 -14.51
N VAL A 33 -6.46 4.58 -13.80
CA VAL A 33 -6.64 4.58 -12.35
C VAL A 33 -8.12 4.72 -12.06
N VAL A 34 -8.69 3.80 -11.30
CA VAL A 34 -10.11 3.82 -10.92
C VAL A 34 -10.23 4.10 -9.43
N ASP A 35 -10.93 5.18 -9.10
CA ASP A 35 -11.25 5.56 -7.72
C ASP A 35 -12.50 4.82 -7.25
N ALA A 36 -12.34 4.03 -6.19
CA ALA A 36 -13.40 3.32 -5.49
C ALA A 36 -14.39 2.56 -6.39
N PRO A 37 -13.91 1.70 -7.32
CA PRO A 37 -14.81 0.83 -8.07
C PRO A 37 -15.54 -0.13 -7.12
N SER A 38 -16.73 -0.57 -7.51
CA SER A 38 -17.36 -1.68 -6.80
C SER A 38 -16.52 -2.94 -6.98
N PRO A 39 -16.30 -3.78 -5.95
CA PRO A 39 -15.45 -4.97 -6.06
C PRO A 39 -15.86 -5.92 -7.19
N GLU A 40 -17.14 -5.96 -7.56
CA GLU A 40 -17.69 -6.77 -8.65
C GLU A 40 -17.20 -6.31 -10.03
N GLN A 41 -16.71 -5.08 -10.14
CA GLN A 41 -16.18 -4.51 -11.38
C GLN A 41 -14.70 -4.80 -11.59
N LEU A 42 -14.02 -5.43 -10.63
CA LEU A 42 -12.59 -5.72 -10.68
C LEU A 42 -12.29 -6.79 -11.74
N ALA A 43 -11.26 -6.55 -12.54
CA ALA A 43 -10.77 -7.50 -13.53
C ALA A 43 -9.63 -8.34 -12.92
N PRO A 44 -9.43 -9.60 -13.38
CA PRO A 44 -8.37 -10.47 -12.85
C PRO A 44 -6.95 -9.87 -12.93
N ASN A 45 -6.73 -8.96 -13.90
CA ASN A 45 -5.45 -8.31 -14.13
C ASN A 45 -5.38 -6.89 -13.53
N ASP A 46 -6.31 -6.52 -12.66
CA ASP A 46 -6.20 -5.27 -11.92
C ASP A 46 -5.12 -5.36 -10.84
N ILE A 47 -4.39 -4.27 -10.68
CA ILE A 47 -3.63 -4.03 -9.46
C ILE A 47 -4.58 -3.41 -8.45
N VAL A 48 -4.89 -4.13 -7.39
CA VAL A 48 -5.85 -3.70 -6.37
C VAL A 48 -5.11 -3.19 -5.13
N LEU A 49 -5.36 -1.92 -4.78
CA LEU A 49 -4.86 -1.28 -3.57
C LEU A 49 -6.02 -0.98 -2.63
N LEU A 50 -5.88 -1.32 -1.35
CA LEU A 50 -6.86 -1.01 -0.30
C LEU A 50 -6.26 0.01 0.68
N CYS A 51 -6.86 1.19 0.80
CA CYS A 51 -6.40 2.21 1.73
C CYS A 51 -6.72 1.83 3.18
N GLY A 52 -5.71 1.88 4.05
CA GLY A 52 -5.86 1.66 5.49
C GLY A 52 -6.61 2.78 6.21
N LEU A 53 -7.05 2.48 7.44
CA LEU A 53 -7.80 3.35 8.34
C LEU A 53 -6.90 4.25 9.23
N ASP A 54 -5.72 4.62 8.75
CA ASP A 54 -4.65 5.29 9.52
C ASP A 54 -4.62 6.82 9.39
N LEU A 55 -5.53 7.42 8.61
CA LEU A 55 -5.60 8.88 8.45
C LEU A 55 -6.34 9.58 9.58
N THR A 56 -7.20 8.86 10.30
CA THR A 56 -7.95 9.38 11.45
C THR A 56 -7.45 8.67 12.70
N SER A 57 -7.39 9.39 13.83
CA SER A 57 -6.93 8.84 15.10
C SER A 57 -7.88 7.77 15.68
N ALA A 58 -9.15 7.82 15.28
CA ALA A 58 -10.16 6.82 15.59
C ALA A 58 -11.13 6.71 14.42
N ALA A 59 -11.00 5.63 13.63
CA ALA A 59 -11.96 5.32 12.59
C ALA A 59 -13.33 4.99 13.20
N SER A 60 -14.38 5.45 12.55
CA SER A 60 -15.76 5.18 12.95
C SER A 60 -16.12 3.70 12.78
N VAL A 61 -17.15 3.25 13.49
CA VAL A 61 -17.72 1.90 13.32
C VAL A 61 -18.10 1.64 11.86
N THR A 62 -18.59 2.67 11.17
CA THR A 62 -18.93 2.59 9.74
C THR A 62 -17.69 2.35 8.88
N GLU A 63 -16.60 3.08 9.12
CA GLU A 63 -15.34 2.88 8.39
C GLU A 63 -14.77 1.48 8.60
N HIS A 64 -14.75 1.00 9.84
CA HIS A 64 -14.32 -0.36 10.17
C HIS A 64 -15.17 -1.42 9.45
N ARG A 65 -16.50 -1.29 9.50
CA ARG A 65 -17.41 -2.21 8.83
C ARG A 65 -17.21 -2.19 7.31
N THR A 66 -17.03 -1.00 6.71
CA THR A 66 -16.77 -0.89 5.27
C THR A 66 -15.44 -1.54 4.88
N ASP A 67 -14.36 -1.30 5.64
CA ASP A 67 -13.06 -1.94 5.39
C ASP A 67 -13.16 -3.48 5.51
N GLU A 68 -13.85 -3.96 6.54
CA GLU A 68 -14.07 -5.39 6.77
C GLU A 68 -14.86 -6.02 5.61
N VAL A 69 -15.95 -5.40 5.16
CA VAL A 69 -16.75 -5.88 4.03
C VAL A 69 -15.92 -5.90 2.75
N LEU A 70 -15.13 -4.86 2.47
CA LEU A 70 -14.25 -4.84 1.29
C LEU A 70 -13.25 -6.01 1.33
N ARG A 71 -12.60 -6.25 2.47
CA ARG A 71 -11.68 -7.38 2.64
C ARG A 71 -12.37 -8.73 2.45
N GLN A 72 -13.57 -8.90 3.02
CA GLN A 72 -14.34 -10.12 2.88
C GLN A 72 -14.71 -10.39 1.41
N VAL A 73 -15.20 -9.38 0.69
CA VAL A 73 -15.57 -9.52 -0.73
C VAL A 73 -14.34 -9.86 -1.58
N LEU A 74 -13.22 -9.15 -1.39
CA LEU A 74 -11.98 -9.43 -2.11
C LEU A 74 -11.46 -10.86 -1.83
N ALA A 75 -11.58 -11.32 -0.58
CA ALA A 75 -11.17 -12.68 -0.19
C ALA A 75 -12.07 -13.75 -0.83
N ILE A 76 -13.39 -13.56 -0.82
CA ILE A 76 -14.35 -14.48 -1.45
C ILE A 76 -14.09 -14.58 -2.96
N GLN A 77 -13.77 -13.45 -3.60
CA GLN A 77 -13.43 -13.39 -5.03
C GLN A 77 -12.00 -13.88 -5.35
N GLN A 78 -11.20 -14.20 -4.32
CA GLN A 78 -9.78 -14.53 -4.45
C GLN A 78 -8.96 -13.44 -5.15
N THR A 79 -9.41 -12.19 -5.05
CA THR A 79 -8.74 -11.03 -5.63
C THR A 79 -7.55 -10.65 -4.76
N GLN A 80 -6.34 -10.75 -5.30
CA GLN A 80 -5.14 -10.30 -4.57
C GLN A 80 -5.12 -8.77 -4.48
N PHE A 81 -4.96 -8.25 -3.27
CA PHE A 81 -4.87 -6.82 -3.00
C PHE A 81 -3.73 -6.52 -2.02
N GLN A 82 -3.24 -5.29 -2.05
CA GLN A 82 -2.26 -4.79 -1.09
C GLN A 82 -2.86 -3.65 -0.27
N VAL A 83 -2.75 -3.75 1.06
CA VAL A 83 -3.15 -2.65 1.95
C VAL A 83 -2.08 -1.57 1.93
N VAL A 84 -2.50 -0.31 1.78
CA VAL A 84 -1.62 0.86 1.73
C VAL A 84 -1.93 1.76 2.92
N TYR A 85 -0.92 1.94 3.77
CA TYR A 85 -0.89 2.89 4.88
C TYR A 85 0.00 4.09 4.54
N GLY A 86 -0.05 5.13 5.36
CA GLY A 86 0.81 6.30 5.29
C GLY A 86 0.04 7.60 5.36
N GLN A 87 0.71 8.67 5.76
CA GLN A 87 0.15 10.02 5.83
C GLN A 87 0.74 10.93 4.75
N GLY A 88 -0.10 11.79 4.15
CA GLY A 88 0.33 12.72 3.11
C GLY A 88 1.02 12.04 1.93
N ALA A 89 2.23 12.50 1.59
CA ALA A 89 3.02 11.98 0.47
C ALA A 89 3.48 10.53 0.67
N GLU A 90 3.62 10.07 1.90
CA GLU A 90 4.09 8.71 2.21
C GLU A 90 3.12 7.65 1.66
N ARG A 91 1.80 7.87 1.77
CA ARG A 91 0.79 6.95 1.22
C ARG A 91 0.96 6.74 -0.27
N PHE A 92 1.30 7.80 -1.00
CA PHE A 92 1.54 7.72 -2.43
C PHE A 92 2.78 6.89 -2.75
N THR A 93 3.88 7.11 -2.01
CA THR A 93 5.10 6.29 -2.12
C THR A 93 4.83 4.82 -1.79
N ASN A 94 4.15 4.54 -0.70
CA ASN A 94 3.78 3.18 -0.29
C ASN A 94 2.86 2.52 -1.33
N GLY A 95 1.91 3.28 -1.88
CA GLY A 95 1.05 2.84 -2.97
C GLY A 95 1.83 2.49 -4.24
N LEU A 96 2.77 3.34 -4.67
CA LEU A 96 3.62 3.07 -5.83
C LEU A 96 4.47 1.82 -5.63
N TYR A 97 5.04 1.63 -4.43
CA TYR A 97 5.80 0.43 -4.10
C TYR A 97 4.92 -0.83 -4.16
N ALA A 98 3.74 -0.78 -3.54
CA ALA A 98 2.75 -1.86 -3.57
C ALA A 98 2.35 -2.23 -5.00
N ALA A 99 2.06 -1.23 -5.83
CA ALA A 99 1.70 -1.43 -7.23
C ALA A 99 2.87 -1.98 -8.05
N ALA A 100 4.10 -1.50 -7.81
CA ALA A 100 5.31 -2.01 -8.46
C ALA A 100 5.56 -3.48 -8.13
N LEU A 101 5.37 -3.89 -6.87
CA LEU A 101 5.53 -5.28 -6.46
C LEU A 101 4.47 -6.17 -7.12
N ARG A 102 3.20 -5.75 -7.09
CA ARG A 102 2.12 -6.50 -7.73
C ARG A 102 2.35 -6.65 -9.24
N ALA A 103 2.74 -5.58 -9.92
CA ALA A 103 3.13 -5.61 -11.33
C ALA A 103 4.21 -6.66 -11.62
N GLN A 104 5.24 -6.78 -10.78
CA GLN A 104 6.30 -7.80 -10.94
C GLN A 104 5.74 -9.22 -10.80
N THR A 105 4.88 -9.47 -9.80
CA THR A 105 4.28 -10.80 -9.61
C THR A 105 3.40 -11.25 -10.78
N MET A 106 2.93 -10.29 -11.58
CA MET A 106 2.10 -10.54 -12.76
C MET A 106 2.92 -10.61 -14.06
N GLY A 107 4.25 -10.51 -14.01
CA GLY A 107 5.11 -10.52 -15.19
C GLY A 107 5.11 -9.21 -15.98
N PHE A 108 4.92 -8.08 -15.30
CA PHE A 108 4.94 -6.75 -15.92
C PHE A 108 6.16 -5.94 -15.45
N GLU A 109 7.37 -6.36 -15.83
CA GLU A 109 8.63 -5.79 -15.33
C GLU A 109 8.88 -4.36 -15.80
N ALA A 110 8.61 -4.08 -17.09
CA ALA A 110 8.77 -2.74 -17.67
C ALA A 110 7.88 -1.73 -16.95
N LEU A 111 6.65 -2.17 -16.63
CA LEU A 111 5.71 -1.40 -15.86
C LEU A 111 6.19 -1.17 -14.42
N ALA A 112 6.63 -2.23 -13.74
CA ALA A 112 7.12 -2.10 -12.38
C ALA A 112 8.32 -1.15 -12.29
N ALA A 113 9.15 -1.07 -13.33
CA ALA A 113 10.26 -0.12 -13.41
C ALA A 113 9.78 1.34 -13.37
N HIS A 114 8.63 1.67 -13.96
CA HIS A 114 8.07 3.02 -13.91
C HIS A 114 7.51 3.42 -12.53
N MET A 115 7.19 2.45 -11.67
CA MET A 115 6.66 2.69 -10.32
C MET A 115 7.72 2.52 -9.22
N ARG A 116 8.86 1.89 -9.55
CA ARG A 116 9.98 1.75 -8.62
C ARG A 116 10.52 3.12 -8.25
N GLN A 117 10.30 3.52 -6.99
CA GLN A 117 11.06 4.59 -6.38
C GLN A 117 12.43 4.06 -5.98
N THR A 118 13.46 4.92 -6.01
CA THR A 118 14.75 4.63 -5.38
C THR A 118 14.48 4.20 -3.95
N GLN A 119 14.76 2.93 -3.65
CA GLN A 119 14.48 2.37 -2.35
C GLN A 119 15.26 3.18 -1.32
N PRO A 120 14.62 3.86 -0.35
CA PRO A 120 15.36 4.36 0.80
C PRO A 120 16.01 3.14 1.44
N VAL A 121 17.28 3.29 1.82
CA VAL A 121 18.07 2.24 2.48
C VAL A 121 17.20 1.58 3.54
N ARG A 122 16.93 0.27 3.39
CA ARG A 122 16.18 -0.48 4.39
C ARG A 122 16.98 -0.45 5.69
N TRP A 123 16.36 0.04 6.75
CA TRP A 123 16.74 -0.09 8.16
C TRP A 123 18.26 -0.06 8.45
N THR A 124 18.76 1.09 8.90
CA THR A 124 20.08 1.21 9.57
C THR A 124 19.94 1.13 11.09
N GLY A 125 18.99 0.34 11.59
CA GLY A 125 18.89 0.10 13.03
C GLY A 125 20.01 -0.81 13.51
N ALA A 126 20.15 -0.95 14.83
CA ALA A 126 21.25 -1.70 15.45
C ALA A 126 21.28 -3.19 15.07
N CYS A 127 20.18 -3.73 14.53
CA CYS A 127 20.03 -5.12 14.14
C CYS A 127 19.72 -5.24 12.64
N GLU A 128 20.47 -6.07 11.93
CA GLU A 128 20.25 -6.32 10.49
C GLU A 128 18.99 -7.13 10.20
N ASN A 129 18.47 -7.87 11.20
CA ASN A 129 17.24 -8.64 11.10
C ASN A 129 16.42 -8.52 12.40
N CYS A 130 15.12 -8.22 12.29
CA CYS A 130 14.18 -8.14 13.43
C CYS A 130 13.81 -9.50 14.04
N ALA A 131 14.52 -10.56 13.68
CA ALA A 131 14.33 -11.91 14.24
C ALA A 131 15.62 -12.43 14.91
N ASP A 132 16.65 -11.59 15.02
CA ASP A 132 17.88 -11.92 15.73
C ASP A 132 17.71 -11.61 17.22
N ALA A 133 17.38 -12.66 17.98
CA ALA A 133 17.16 -12.57 19.42
C ALA A 133 18.41 -12.09 20.18
N ASP A 134 19.62 -12.39 19.70
CA ASP A 134 20.85 -11.96 20.34
C ASP A 134 21.08 -10.47 20.13
N CYS A 135 20.80 -9.98 18.93
CA CYS A 135 20.89 -8.55 18.64
C CYS A 135 19.86 -7.73 19.45
N GLU A 136 18.62 -8.21 19.54
CA GLU A 136 17.58 -7.57 20.36
C GLU A 136 17.97 -7.55 21.85
N HIS A 137 18.49 -8.66 22.37
CA HIS A 137 18.94 -8.75 23.75
C HIS A 137 20.07 -7.75 24.05
N GLN A 138 21.05 -7.61 23.15
CA GLN A 138 22.13 -6.63 23.28
C GLN A 138 21.60 -5.19 23.26
N LEU A 139 20.70 -4.87 22.33
CA LEU A 139 20.10 -3.54 22.22
C LEU A 139 19.34 -3.16 23.51
N PHE A 140 18.48 -4.05 24.01
CA PHE A 140 17.70 -3.79 25.21
C PHE A 140 18.58 -3.71 26.46
N SER A 141 19.61 -4.56 26.57
CA SER A 141 20.57 -4.51 27.67
C SER A 141 21.31 -3.17 27.72
N GLN A 142 21.73 -2.65 26.55
CA GLN A 142 22.39 -1.34 26.47
C GLN A 142 21.47 -0.18 26.83
N LEU A 143 20.20 -0.24 26.44
CA LEU A 143 19.21 0.80 26.81
C LEU A 143 18.95 0.82 28.32
N LEU A 144 18.86 -0.35 28.96
CA LEU A 144 18.71 -0.46 30.41
C LEU A 144 19.94 0.04 31.18
N ALA A 145 21.14 -0.12 30.60
CA ALA A 145 22.41 0.30 31.18
C ALA A 145 22.67 1.82 31.07
N LYS A 146 21.98 2.53 30.17
CA LYS A 146 22.12 3.99 29.97
C LYS A 146 21.27 4.86 30.92
N LYS A 147 20.98 4.36 32.12
CA LYS A 147 20.32 5.13 33.19
C LYS A 147 21.23 6.20 33.79
#